data_AF-A0A0C2ZWC8-F1
#
_entry.id   AF-A0A0C2ZWC8-F1
#
_cell.length_a   1.000
_cell.length_b   1.000
_cell.length_c   1.000
_cell.angle_alpha   90.00
_cell.angle_beta   90.00
_cell.angle_gamma   90.00
#
_symmetry.space_group_name_H-M   'P 1'
#
loop_
_entity.id
_entity.type
_entity.pdbx_description
1 polymer ?
#
loop_
_entity_poly.entity_id
_entity_poly.type
_entity_poly.pdbx_seq_one_letter_code
_entity_poly.pdbx_strand_id
1 'polypeptide(L)'
;MAMNLSAASNNADQQMPPASADFAMAWAFLEEGLDHIMTRLQKGISYSKYMCLSIVAYNYCTSSRTHHTVGFPAGASLRCSELYNKLIQYFIAHLEDLKEQSDFLQDEVLLRYYAGEWDRYTAGSKYINRLFPYLNCHWVKYERNEGRKAIYPVYTLALVLWKTNFFSHMQGNLASAILRLIERQRNGESIDQDLVKKVVDSFVSLGLDDTDINKASLDVYREHLEIPLLEDTERYYEQESKAFLAENSISDYLKKAEERLQEEEDRVDRYLNAETRKQLIGKCEHVLIRQHAELMWESFQTFLDNDRDEDLQRMYALLSRIPEGLEPLRKRFAEHVKKAGRIAVSNLVGEGVDGADGLVLQAYMNVLSDVHLKNSETVSRCFEGDAGFVASLDKACRDFVNAIGPSTIKAIQLVARYANSFEQE
;
A
#
# COMPACT_ATOMS: atom_id res chain seq x y z
N MET A 1 27.34 16.87 68.87
CA MET A 1 27.44 15.42 69.11
C MET A 1 27.17 14.74 67.77
N ALA A 2 28.24 14.28 67.13
CA ALA A 2 28.20 13.52 65.89
C ALA A 2 27.74 12.08 66.18
N MET A 3 27.02 11.46 65.23
CA MET A 3 27.01 10.02 64.94
C MET A 3 26.15 9.82 63.68
N ASN A 4 26.81 9.76 62.51
CA ASN A 4 27.11 8.52 61.78
C ASN A 4 25.87 7.76 61.30
N LEU A 5 25.42 8.12 60.09
CA LEU A 5 24.89 7.16 59.13
C LEU A 5 25.88 7.13 57.96
N SER A 6 26.74 6.10 58.01
CA SER A 6 27.60 5.61 56.94
C SER A 6 26.84 5.60 55.60
N ALA A 7 27.33 6.30 54.58
CA ALA A 7 28.34 5.78 53.66
C ALA A 7 27.93 4.44 53.02
N ALA A 8 26.95 4.50 52.12
CA ALA A 8 26.74 3.52 51.06
C ALA A 8 25.83 4.12 49.97
N SER A 9 26.34 5.06 49.17
CA SER A 9 25.75 5.33 47.86
C SER A 9 26.85 5.28 46.79
N ASN A 10 26.85 4.13 46.11
CA ASN A 10 27.29 3.89 44.74
C ASN A 10 28.59 4.54 44.26
N ASN A 11 29.69 3.90 44.63
CA ASN A 11 31.02 4.04 44.03
C ASN A 11 31.11 3.25 42.70
N ALA A 12 30.14 3.41 41.78
CA ALA A 12 30.06 2.65 40.53
C ALA A 12 29.88 3.51 39.27
N ASP A 13 30.11 4.82 39.36
CA ASP A 13 30.43 5.60 38.17
C ASP A 13 31.92 5.38 37.86
N GLN A 14 32.21 4.51 36.90
CA GLN A 14 33.55 4.39 36.34
C GLN A 14 34.13 5.79 36.07
N GLN A 15 35.26 6.07 36.70
CA GLN A 15 35.97 7.33 36.56
C GLN A 15 36.27 7.57 35.08
N MET A 16 35.76 8.69 34.54
CA MET A 16 35.94 9.06 33.13
C MET A 16 37.43 8.97 32.75
N PRO A 17 37.79 8.31 31.63
CA PRO A 17 39.17 8.23 31.17
C PRO A 17 39.80 9.63 31.05
N PRO A 18 41.09 9.80 31.42
CA PRO A 18 41.78 11.07 31.22
C PRO A 18 41.83 11.43 29.73
N ALA A 19 41.92 12.71 29.39
CA ALA A 19 42.01 13.14 27.99
C ALA A 19 43.22 12.57 27.23
N SER A 20 44.26 12.16 27.96
CA SER A 20 45.46 11.49 27.43
C SER A 20 45.37 9.96 27.44
N ALA A 21 44.21 9.37 27.72
CA ALA A 21 44.01 7.93 27.72
C ALA A 21 44.40 7.33 26.37
N ASP A 22 44.95 6.12 26.40
CA ASP A 22 45.17 5.36 25.19
C ASP A 22 43.85 4.86 24.58
N PHE A 23 43.92 4.34 23.36
CA PHE A 23 42.73 3.89 22.65
C PHE A 23 42.01 2.76 23.38
N ALA A 24 42.75 1.81 23.97
CA ALA A 24 42.17 0.66 24.65
C ALA A 24 41.31 1.09 25.84
N MET A 25 41.80 2.03 26.66
CA MET A 25 41.05 2.55 27.80
C MET A 25 39.84 3.40 27.37
N ALA A 26 40.02 4.25 26.35
CA ALA A 26 38.91 5.06 25.83
C ALA A 26 37.81 4.19 25.21
N TRP A 27 38.20 3.17 24.42
CA TRP A 27 37.27 2.24 23.79
C TRP A 27 36.53 1.39 24.82
N ALA A 28 37.19 0.82 25.82
CA ALA A 28 36.53 0.01 26.85
C ALA A 28 35.41 0.80 27.58
N PHE A 29 35.67 2.07 27.89
CA PHE A 29 34.64 2.95 28.49
C PHE A 29 33.49 3.25 27.53
N LEU A 30 33.80 3.49 26.25
CA LEU A 30 32.78 3.72 25.22
C LEU A 30 31.93 2.47 25.01
N GLU A 31 32.56 1.32 24.80
CA GLU A 31 31.94 0.01 24.56
C GLU A 31 30.95 -0.37 25.66
N GLU A 32 31.29 -0.18 26.94
CA GLU A 32 30.33 -0.38 28.04
C GLU A 32 29.10 0.53 27.91
N GLY A 33 29.31 1.79 27.55
CA GLY A 33 28.22 2.74 27.32
C GLY A 33 27.37 2.37 26.11
N LEU A 34 28.00 1.91 25.03
CA LEU A 34 27.31 1.44 23.83
C LEU A 34 26.48 0.20 24.14
N ASP A 35 27.04 -0.78 24.86
CA ASP A 35 26.34 -1.98 25.31
C ASP A 35 25.09 -1.63 26.12
N HIS A 36 25.23 -0.73 27.10
CA HIS A 36 24.09 -0.28 27.89
C HIS A 36 23.00 0.38 27.03
N ILE A 37 23.38 1.20 26.03
CA ILE A 37 22.43 1.86 25.13
C ILE A 37 21.74 0.83 24.20
N MET A 38 22.46 -0.18 23.72
CA MET A 38 21.90 -1.18 22.79
C MET A 38 21.07 -2.24 23.48
N THR A 39 21.44 -2.68 24.68
CA THR A 39 20.79 -3.81 25.37
C THR A 39 19.81 -3.38 26.46
N ARG A 40 20.00 -2.20 27.06
CA ARG A 40 19.34 -1.79 28.31
C ARG A 40 18.74 -0.39 28.24
N LEU A 41 18.32 0.05 27.05
CA LEU A 41 17.77 1.39 26.83
C LEU A 41 16.61 1.73 27.78
N GLN A 42 15.74 0.76 28.09
CA GLN A 42 14.63 0.93 29.03
C GLN A 42 15.05 1.28 30.47
N LYS A 43 16.28 0.94 30.88
CA LYS A 43 16.81 1.31 32.21
C LYS A 43 17.22 2.78 32.28
N GLY A 44 17.25 3.48 31.14
CA GLY A 44 17.73 4.84 31.01
C GLY A 44 19.25 4.96 31.20
N ILE A 45 19.81 6.07 30.77
CA ILE A 45 21.21 6.46 31.03
C ILE A 45 21.21 7.84 31.67
N SER A 46 22.05 8.04 32.69
CA SER A 46 22.15 9.35 33.32
C SER A 46 22.73 10.35 32.32
N TYR A 47 22.24 11.60 32.36
CA TYR A 47 22.77 12.66 31.51
C TYR A 47 24.29 12.83 31.71
N SER A 48 24.77 12.70 32.94
CA SER A 48 26.20 12.77 33.26
C SER A 48 27.01 11.66 32.56
N LYS A 49 26.62 10.38 32.66
CA LYS A 49 27.31 9.27 31.97
C LYS A 49 27.24 9.44 30.45
N TYR A 50 26.08 9.83 29.92
CA TYR A 50 25.91 10.09 28.49
C TYR A 50 26.83 11.22 27.98
N MET A 51 26.96 12.32 28.73
CA MET A 51 27.88 13.40 28.41
C MET A 51 29.34 12.95 28.51
N CYS A 52 29.71 12.13 29.50
CA CYS A 52 31.04 11.56 29.59
C CYS A 52 31.38 10.72 28.35
N LEU A 53 30.46 9.90 27.85
CA LEU A 53 30.67 9.11 26.61
C LEU A 53 30.95 10.02 25.42
N SER A 54 30.15 11.08 25.24
CA SER A 54 30.33 12.05 24.15
C SER A 54 31.67 12.80 24.26
N ILE A 55 32.06 13.19 25.48
CA ILE A 55 33.34 13.86 25.74
C ILE A 55 34.52 12.93 25.45
N VAL A 56 34.46 11.66 25.88
CA VAL A 56 35.53 10.67 25.62
C VAL A 56 35.70 10.44 24.13
N ALA A 57 34.60 10.26 23.39
CA ALA A 57 34.63 10.13 21.93
C ALA A 57 35.22 11.38 21.25
N TYR A 58 34.81 12.58 21.67
CA TYR A 58 35.34 13.84 21.16
C TYR A 58 36.83 14.00 21.44
N ASN A 59 37.25 13.77 22.69
CA ASN A 59 38.65 13.89 23.11
C ASN A 59 39.53 12.92 22.32
N TYR A 60 39.08 11.68 22.08
CA TYR A 60 39.84 10.73 21.28
C TYR A 60 40.06 11.21 19.84
N CYS A 61 39.00 11.69 19.19
CA CYS A 61 39.05 12.20 17.81
C CYS A 61 39.89 13.48 17.65
N THR A 62 39.97 14.32 18.69
CA THR A 62 40.60 15.65 18.61
C THR A 62 41.98 15.74 19.28
N SER A 63 42.34 14.78 20.13
CA SER A 63 43.61 14.78 20.84
C SER A 63 44.79 14.69 19.87
N SER A 64 45.40 15.84 19.59
CA SER A 64 46.57 15.95 18.72
C SER A 64 47.86 15.85 19.53
N ARG A 65 48.74 14.92 19.14
CA ARG A 65 50.17 14.98 19.49
C ARG A 65 51.04 15.51 18.32
N THR A 66 50.45 16.04 17.26
CA THR A 66 51.21 16.46 16.06
C THR A 66 50.69 17.76 15.44
N HIS A 67 51.66 18.59 15.05
CA HIS A 67 51.57 19.99 14.62
C HIS A 67 50.77 20.25 13.34
N HIS A 68 50.33 21.51 13.23
CA HIS A 68 49.66 22.18 12.13
C HIS A 68 50.10 21.74 10.72
N THR A 69 49.20 21.07 10.00
CA THR A 69 49.23 20.93 8.54
C THR A 69 47.90 21.40 7.97
N VAL A 70 47.92 22.06 6.82
CA VAL A 70 46.73 22.54 6.11
C VAL A 70 46.02 21.32 5.50
N GLY A 71 44.85 20.97 6.04
CA GLY A 71 44.10 19.74 5.74
C GLY A 71 43.57 19.07 7.03
N PHE A 72 42.66 18.09 6.94
CA PHE A 72 42.27 17.32 8.13
C PHE A 72 43.53 16.63 8.69
N PRO A 73 43.91 16.83 9.97
CA PRO A 73 45.18 16.34 10.47
C PRO A 73 45.28 14.83 10.27
N ALA A 74 46.34 14.35 9.61
CA ALA A 74 46.49 12.92 9.29
C ALA A 74 46.37 12.02 10.52
N GLY A 75 46.87 12.48 11.68
CA GLY A 75 46.71 11.78 12.97
C GLY A 75 45.28 11.77 13.51
N ALA A 76 44.48 12.81 13.27
CA ALA A 76 43.07 12.85 13.65
C ALA A 76 42.23 11.94 12.74
N SER A 77 42.54 11.87 11.43
CA SER A 77 41.87 10.95 10.51
C SER A 77 42.12 9.48 10.89
N LEU A 78 43.36 9.13 11.22
CA LEU A 78 43.71 7.76 11.64
C LEU A 78 42.93 7.32 12.89
N ARG A 79 42.83 8.18 13.91
CA ARG A 79 42.07 7.87 15.14
C ARG A 79 40.57 7.77 14.90
N CYS A 80 40.00 8.68 14.10
CA CYS A 80 38.59 8.61 13.75
C CYS A 80 38.28 7.33 12.97
N SER A 81 39.17 6.92 12.06
CA SER A 81 39.07 5.67 11.32
C SER A 81 39.14 4.45 12.24
N GLU A 82 40.08 4.42 13.20
CA GLU A 82 40.19 3.34 14.18
C GLU A 82 38.93 3.22 15.06
N LEU A 83 38.40 4.35 15.54
CA LEU A 83 37.16 4.40 16.30
C LEU A 83 35.95 3.94 15.47
N TYR A 84 35.86 4.37 14.21
CA TYR A 84 34.81 3.97 13.29
C TYR A 84 34.84 2.45 13.03
N ASN A 85 36.02 1.89 12.79
CA ASN A 85 36.19 0.45 12.60
C ASN A 85 35.84 -0.35 13.85
N LYS A 86 36.18 0.14 15.05
CA LYS A 86 35.75 -0.50 16.30
C LYS A 86 34.23 -0.44 16.50
N LEU A 87 33.61 0.67 16.12
CA LEU A 87 32.15 0.78 16.13
C LEU A 87 31.49 -0.22 15.17
N ILE A 88 32.05 -0.42 13.97
CA ILE A 88 31.60 -1.47 13.03
C ILE A 88 31.71 -2.85 13.68
N GLN A 89 32.87 -3.19 14.25
CA GLN A 89 33.10 -4.50 14.90
C GLN A 89 32.09 -4.76 16.00
N TYR A 90 31.83 -3.76 16.85
CA TYR A 90 30.84 -3.83 17.91
C TYR A 90 29.42 -4.10 17.37
N PHE A 91 28.98 -3.34 16.37
CA PHE A 91 27.66 -3.55 15.77
C PHE A 91 27.53 -4.94 15.14
N ILE A 92 28.56 -5.43 14.44
CA ILE A 92 28.55 -6.77 13.84
C ILE A 92 28.43 -7.84 14.92
N ALA A 93 29.26 -7.80 15.96
CA ALA A 93 29.20 -8.77 17.06
C ALA A 93 27.82 -8.77 17.74
N HIS A 94 27.25 -7.58 17.99
CA HIS A 94 25.91 -7.46 18.55
C HIS A 94 24.83 -8.09 17.64
N LEU A 95 24.93 -7.90 16.32
CA LEU A 95 23.99 -8.47 15.36
C LEU A 95 24.15 -9.99 15.18
N GLU A 96 25.37 -10.52 15.32
CA GLU A 96 25.63 -11.96 15.34
C GLU A 96 24.90 -12.63 16.51
N ASP A 97 24.98 -12.07 17.72
CA ASP A 97 24.24 -12.58 18.88
C ASP A 97 22.72 -12.58 18.65
N LEU A 98 22.18 -11.53 18.03
CA LEU A 98 20.75 -11.44 17.70
C LEU A 98 20.33 -12.45 16.63
N LYS A 99 21.22 -12.72 15.68
CA LYS A 99 21.03 -13.70 14.62
C LYS A 99 20.94 -15.10 15.19
N GLU A 100 21.89 -15.51 16.04
CA GLU A 100 21.89 -16.84 16.66
C GLU A 100 20.61 -17.10 17.48
N GLN A 101 20.13 -16.09 18.20
CA GLN A 101 18.87 -16.16 18.95
C GLN A 101 17.62 -16.29 18.06
N SER A 102 17.71 -15.90 16.79
CA SER A 102 16.59 -15.92 15.85
C SER A 102 16.47 -17.20 15.03
N ASP A 103 17.52 -18.02 14.95
CA ASP A 103 17.62 -19.14 14.00
C ASP A 103 16.52 -20.21 14.19
N PHE A 104 15.97 -20.34 15.40
CA PHE A 104 14.90 -21.30 15.72
C PHE A 104 13.49 -20.68 15.72
N LEU A 105 13.37 -19.36 15.49
CA LEU A 105 12.09 -18.66 15.51
C LEU A 105 11.41 -18.72 14.14
N GLN A 106 10.09 -18.89 14.14
CA GLN A 106 9.28 -18.92 12.92
C GLN A 106 8.00 -18.09 13.09
N ASP A 107 7.39 -17.75 11.95
CA ASP A 107 6.08 -17.12 11.87
C ASP A 107 5.94 -15.86 12.73
N GLU A 108 4.81 -15.73 13.42
CA GLU A 108 4.45 -14.58 14.24
C GLU A 108 5.43 -14.36 15.41
N VAL A 109 6.05 -15.44 15.92
CA VAL A 109 7.07 -15.35 16.98
C VAL A 109 8.34 -14.71 16.43
N LEU A 110 8.77 -15.09 15.22
CA LEU A 110 9.88 -14.44 14.53
C LEU A 110 9.59 -12.95 14.28
N LEU A 111 8.39 -12.62 13.80
CA LEU A 111 8.01 -11.22 13.55
C LEU A 111 8.06 -10.39 14.83
N ARG A 112 7.54 -10.89 15.96
CA ARG A 112 7.58 -10.19 17.25
C ARG A 112 9.01 -9.97 17.74
N TYR A 113 9.84 -11.00 17.65
CA TYR A 113 11.25 -10.90 18.01
C TYR A 113 11.96 -9.85 17.15
N TYR A 114 11.84 -9.96 15.83
CA TYR A 114 12.45 -9.02 14.90
C TYR A 114 11.97 -7.58 15.12
N ALA A 115 10.66 -7.36 15.27
CA ALA A 115 10.11 -6.03 15.52
C ALA A 115 10.62 -5.43 16.84
N GLY A 116 10.72 -6.24 17.89
CA GLY A 116 11.25 -5.82 19.18
C GLY A 116 12.73 -5.44 19.11
N GLU A 117 13.54 -6.24 18.44
CA GLU A 117 14.97 -5.95 18.23
C GLU A 117 15.18 -4.79 17.27
N TRP A 118 14.35 -4.63 16.24
CA TRP A 118 14.38 -3.48 15.33
C TRP A 118 14.12 -2.16 16.07
N ASP A 119 13.07 -2.10 16.89
CA ASP A 119 12.75 -0.92 17.70
C ASP A 119 13.91 -0.59 18.65
N ARG A 120 14.46 -1.61 19.34
CA ARG A 120 15.58 -1.43 20.27
C ARG A 120 16.84 -0.96 19.56
N TYR A 121 17.23 -1.63 18.48
CA TYR A 121 18.45 -1.36 17.73
C TYR A 121 18.41 0.01 17.06
N THR A 122 17.30 0.37 16.42
CA THR A 122 17.18 1.69 15.76
C THR A 122 17.09 2.83 16.77
N ALA A 123 16.41 2.63 17.91
CA ALA A 123 16.39 3.61 18.99
C ALA A 123 17.80 3.80 19.58
N GLY A 124 18.48 2.70 19.96
CA GLY A 124 19.85 2.72 20.48
C GLY A 124 20.82 3.38 19.51
N SER A 125 20.75 3.03 18.23
CA SER A 125 21.58 3.62 17.17
C SER A 125 21.38 5.13 17.01
N LYS A 126 20.17 5.67 17.23
CA LYS A 126 19.94 7.14 17.25
C LYS A 126 20.65 7.82 18.41
N TYR A 127 20.69 7.19 19.59
CA TYR A 127 21.46 7.70 20.73
C TYR A 127 22.96 7.61 20.48
N ILE A 128 23.45 6.46 20.01
CA ILE A 128 24.85 6.27 19.64
C ILE A 128 25.28 7.31 18.61
N ASN A 129 24.47 7.54 17.57
CA ASN A 129 24.76 8.55 16.56
C ASN A 129 24.97 9.96 17.15
N ARG A 130 24.25 10.31 18.21
CA ARG A 130 24.40 11.59 18.92
C ARG A 130 25.63 11.64 19.85
N LEU A 131 26.26 10.50 20.17
CA LEU A 131 27.54 10.44 20.89
C LEU A 131 28.74 10.80 20.01
N PHE A 132 28.62 10.66 18.68
CA PHE A 132 29.71 10.86 17.74
C PHE A 132 29.50 12.05 16.79
N PRO A 133 29.18 13.28 17.29
CA PRO A 133 28.92 14.42 16.43
C PRO A 133 30.16 14.83 15.62
N TYR A 134 31.36 14.74 16.22
CA TYR A 134 32.60 15.09 15.53
C TYR A 134 32.90 14.12 14.37
N LEU A 135 32.72 12.82 14.62
CA LEU A 135 32.89 11.77 13.62
C LEU A 135 31.92 11.99 12.44
N ASN A 136 30.65 12.20 12.74
CA ASN A 136 29.59 12.41 11.75
C ASN A 136 29.76 13.69 10.93
N CYS A 137 30.05 14.81 11.59
CA CYS A 137 30.06 16.12 10.95
C CYS A 137 31.37 16.46 10.25
N HIS A 138 32.50 15.91 10.71
CA HIS A 138 33.81 16.26 10.17
C HIS A 138 34.47 15.09 9.45
N TRP A 139 34.72 13.97 10.15
CA TRP A 139 35.48 12.86 9.56
C TRP A 139 34.69 12.16 8.45
N VAL A 140 33.46 11.70 8.69
CA VAL A 140 32.62 11.05 7.67
C VAL A 140 32.45 11.94 6.44
N LYS A 141 32.17 13.24 6.62
CA LYS A 141 32.03 14.18 5.49
C LYS A 141 33.33 14.33 4.71
N TYR A 142 34.46 14.45 5.40
CA TYR A 142 35.78 14.52 4.77
C TYR A 142 36.07 13.26 3.94
N GLU A 143 35.89 12.07 4.53
CA GLU A 143 36.17 10.80 3.85
C GLU A 143 35.29 10.57 2.61
N ARG A 144 34.01 10.97 2.68
CA ARG A 144 33.10 10.90 1.52
C ARG A 144 33.50 11.88 0.41
N ASN A 145 33.96 13.08 0.76
CA ASN A 145 34.46 14.05 -0.23
C ASN A 145 35.73 13.56 -0.93
N GLU A 146 36.55 12.76 -0.24
CA GLU A 146 37.71 12.04 -0.79
C GLU A 146 37.32 10.82 -1.65
N GLY A 147 36.02 10.61 -1.93
CA GLY A 147 35.51 9.56 -2.81
C GLY A 147 35.18 8.23 -2.13
N ARG A 148 35.33 8.10 -0.80
CA ARG A 148 34.96 6.88 -0.07
C ARG A 148 33.46 6.82 0.21
N LYS A 149 32.71 6.31 -0.77
CA LYS A 149 31.23 6.28 -0.73
C LYS A 149 30.64 5.34 0.33
N ALA A 150 31.38 4.30 0.73
CA ALA A 150 30.97 3.30 1.73
C ALA A 150 31.16 3.76 3.20
N ILE A 151 31.47 5.04 3.44
CA ILE A 151 31.55 5.61 4.78
C ILE A 151 30.28 6.41 5.04
N TYR A 152 29.57 6.01 6.11
CA TYR A 152 28.25 6.52 6.46
C TYR A 152 28.27 7.19 7.84
N PRO A 153 27.38 8.18 8.08
CA PRO A 153 27.07 8.63 9.44
C PRO A 153 26.64 7.44 10.30
N VAL A 154 26.90 7.49 11.60
CA VAL A 154 26.74 6.36 12.51
C VAL A 154 25.35 5.71 12.45
N TYR A 155 24.28 6.50 12.38
CA TYR A 155 22.92 5.93 12.26
C TYR A 155 22.72 5.18 10.93
N THR A 156 23.13 5.78 9.81
CA THR A 156 23.04 5.13 8.49
C THR A 156 23.93 3.89 8.44
N LEU A 157 25.13 3.94 9.02
CA LEU A 157 26.00 2.77 9.19
C LEU A 157 25.28 1.65 9.93
N ALA A 158 24.62 1.96 11.04
CA ALA A 158 23.88 0.96 11.81
C ALA A 158 22.78 0.28 10.98
N LEU A 159 22.06 1.04 10.13
CA LEU A 159 21.05 0.48 9.21
C LEU A 159 21.68 -0.39 8.12
N VAL A 160 22.82 0.03 7.54
CA VAL A 160 23.58 -0.78 6.58
C VAL A 160 24.00 -2.10 7.22
N LEU A 161 24.54 -2.07 8.44
CA LEU A 161 24.99 -3.27 9.15
C LEU A 161 23.81 -4.17 9.54
N TRP A 162 22.66 -3.61 9.94
CA TRP A 162 21.44 -4.38 10.17
C TRP A 162 21.00 -5.11 8.91
N LYS A 163 20.98 -4.39 7.76
CA LYS A 163 20.63 -4.97 6.46
C LYS A 163 21.53 -6.16 6.11
N THR A 164 22.84 -5.98 6.20
CA THR A 164 23.82 -6.94 5.68
C THR A 164 24.06 -8.12 6.61
N ASN A 165 24.03 -7.93 7.93
CA ASN A 165 24.42 -8.97 8.89
C ASN A 165 23.23 -9.68 9.56
N PHE A 166 22.05 -9.06 9.60
CA PHE A 166 20.88 -9.64 10.27
C PHE A 166 19.69 -9.82 9.33
N PHE A 167 19.18 -8.75 8.72
CA PHE A 167 18.01 -8.80 7.84
C PHE A 167 18.20 -9.75 6.64
N SER A 168 19.34 -9.69 5.96
CA SER A 168 19.65 -10.52 4.78
C SER A 168 19.48 -12.02 5.02
N HIS A 169 19.72 -12.49 6.25
CA HIS A 169 19.60 -13.90 6.65
C HIS A 169 18.14 -14.35 6.82
N MET A 170 17.24 -13.43 7.19
CA MET A 170 15.87 -13.76 7.55
C MET A 170 14.80 -13.09 6.68
N GLN A 171 15.17 -12.23 5.74
CA GLN A 171 14.24 -11.49 4.88
C GLN A 171 13.19 -12.38 4.21
N GLY A 172 13.57 -13.58 3.74
CA GLY A 172 12.64 -14.54 3.14
C GLY A 172 11.65 -15.14 4.16
N ASN A 173 12.12 -15.42 5.38
CA ASN A 173 11.28 -15.93 6.47
C ASN A 173 10.32 -14.85 6.99
N LEU A 174 10.80 -13.61 7.11
CA LEU A 174 9.99 -12.45 7.49
C LEU A 174 8.89 -12.19 6.46
N ALA A 175 9.25 -12.15 5.17
CA ALA A 175 8.29 -11.99 4.08
C ALA A 175 7.25 -13.11 4.10
N SER A 176 7.68 -14.36 4.18
CA SER A 176 6.78 -15.53 4.24
C SER A 176 5.83 -15.47 5.44
N ALA A 177 6.31 -15.05 6.61
CA ALA A 177 5.49 -14.89 7.81
C ALA A 177 4.45 -13.76 7.65
N ILE A 178 4.83 -12.63 7.03
CA ILE A 178 3.90 -11.55 6.71
C ILE A 178 2.81 -12.05 5.75
N LEU A 179 3.18 -12.73 4.66
CA LEU A 179 2.23 -13.26 3.69
C LEU A 179 1.23 -14.23 4.33
N ARG A 180 1.71 -15.14 5.21
CA ARG A 180 0.83 -16.03 5.97
C ARG A 180 -0.13 -15.29 6.89
N LEU A 181 0.29 -14.19 7.53
CA LEU A 181 -0.63 -13.37 8.33
C LEU A 181 -1.68 -12.68 7.45
N ILE A 182 -1.28 -12.17 6.29
CA ILE A 182 -2.21 -11.55 5.33
C ILE A 182 -3.23 -12.59 4.83
N GLU A 183 -2.79 -13.81 4.51
CA GLU A 183 -3.68 -14.91 4.11
C GLU A 183 -4.66 -15.27 5.22
N ARG A 184 -4.20 -15.43 6.46
CA ARG A 184 -5.06 -15.65 7.65
C ARG A 184 -6.10 -14.54 7.79
N GLN A 185 -5.71 -13.29 7.58
CA GLN A 185 -6.63 -12.15 7.61
C GLN A 185 -7.66 -12.20 6.48
N ARG A 186 -7.27 -12.58 5.25
CA ARG A 186 -8.22 -12.81 4.13
C ARG A 186 -9.22 -13.91 4.45
N ASN A 187 -8.80 -14.91 5.22
CA ASN A 187 -9.67 -15.98 5.71
C ASN A 187 -10.54 -15.57 6.92
N GLY A 188 -10.51 -14.30 7.33
CA GLY A 188 -11.36 -13.76 8.39
C GLY A 188 -10.75 -13.82 9.79
N GLU A 189 -9.49 -14.23 9.92
CA GLU A 189 -8.81 -14.20 11.22
C GLU A 189 -8.37 -12.79 11.61
N SER A 190 -8.39 -12.50 12.92
CA SER A 190 -7.78 -11.27 13.44
C SER A 190 -6.27 -11.43 13.52
N ILE A 191 -5.54 -10.42 13.05
CA ILE A 191 -4.07 -10.36 13.11
C ILE A 191 -3.60 -9.09 13.82
N ASP A 192 -2.38 -9.14 14.33
CA ASP A 192 -1.68 -7.98 14.88
C ASP A 192 -1.18 -7.07 13.74
N GLN A 193 -2.02 -6.12 13.33
CA GLN A 193 -1.75 -5.21 12.20
C GLN A 193 -0.58 -4.27 12.50
N ASP A 194 -0.39 -3.86 13.76
CA ASP A 194 0.72 -3.01 14.18
C ASP A 194 2.06 -3.74 14.06
N LEU A 195 2.08 -5.04 14.42
CA LEU A 195 3.25 -5.87 14.21
C LEU A 195 3.63 -5.96 12.73
N VAL A 196 2.67 -6.25 11.85
CA VAL A 196 2.92 -6.30 10.40
C VAL A 196 3.45 -4.95 9.92
N LYS A 197 2.79 -3.85 10.29
CA LYS A 197 3.20 -2.49 9.92
C LYS A 197 4.66 -2.21 10.30
N LYS A 198 5.05 -2.52 11.54
CA LYS A 198 6.42 -2.29 12.01
C LYS A 198 7.46 -3.04 11.18
N VAL A 199 7.20 -4.31 10.87
CA VAL A 199 8.12 -5.11 10.07
C VAL A 199 8.16 -4.57 8.65
N VAL A 200 7.01 -4.23 8.04
CA VAL A 200 6.95 -3.62 6.70
C VAL A 200 7.72 -2.29 6.63
N ASP A 201 7.52 -1.40 7.61
CA ASP A 201 8.21 -0.11 7.68
C ASP A 201 9.74 -0.29 7.82
N SER A 202 10.20 -1.42 8.38
CA SER A 202 11.63 -1.76 8.41
C SER A 202 12.18 -2.09 7.02
N PHE A 203 11.44 -2.83 6.17
CA PHE A 203 11.87 -3.12 4.78
C PHE A 203 12.06 -1.82 4.00
N VAL A 204 11.17 -0.86 4.19
CA VAL A 204 11.25 0.49 3.59
C VAL A 204 12.47 1.23 4.13
N SER A 205 12.70 1.21 5.44
CA SER A 205 13.81 1.93 6.10
C SER A 205 15.20 1.40 5.71
N LEU A 206 15.29 0.13 5.27
CA LEU A 206 16.54 -0.51 4.84
C LEU A 206 16.87 -0.25 3.36
N GLY A 207 15.97 0.38 2.60
CA GLY A 207 16.25 0.86 1.25
C GLY A 207 17.04 2.16 1.27
N LEU A 208 18.37 2.05 1.16
CA LEU A 208 19.28 3.19 1.08
C LEU A 208 19.74 3.36 -0.37
N ASP A 209 19.74 4.59 -0.88
CA ASP A 209 20.27 4.91 -2.20
C ASP A 209 21.81 5.08 -2.12
N ASP A 210 22.55 4.26 -2.87
CA ASP A 210 24.02 4.25 -2.89
C ASP A 210 24.62 5.56 -3.45
N THR A 211 23.82 6.33 -4.19
CA THR A 211 24.22 7.63 -4.76
C THR A 211 23.87 8.80 -3.83
N ASP A 212 22.74 8.73 -3.13
CA ASP A 212 22.35 9.70 -2.11
C ASP A 212 21.79 9.04 -0.85
N ILE A 213 22.64 8.92 0.17
CA ILE A 213 22.29 8.33 1.48
C ILE A 213 21.15 9.05 2.22
N ASN A 214 20.75 10.25 1.78
CA ASN A 214 19.62 10.99 2.34
C ASN A 214 18.31 10.70 1.60
N LYS A 215 18.37 9.97 0.49
CA LYS A 215 17.23 9.57 -0.30
C LYS A 215 16.86 8.12 0.03
N ALA A 216 15.61 7.92 0.44
CA ALA A 216 15.07 6.58 0.61
C ALA A 216 14.90 5.91 -0.76
N SER A 217 15.31 4.64 -0.84
CA SER A 217 14.95 3.75 -1.93
C SER A 217 13.89 2.76 -1.43
N LEU A 218 13.05 2.25 -2.33
CA LEU A 218 12.10 1.18 -2.01
C LEU A 218 12.58 -0.19 -2.48
N ASP A 219 13.79 -0.31 -3.01
CA ASP A 219 14.26 -1.56 -3.65
C ASP A 219 14.16 -2.78 -2.73
N VAL A 220 14.57 -2.64 -1.46
CA VAL A 220 14.47 -3.73 -0.45
C VAL A 220 13.03 -4.16 -0.20
N TYR A 221 12.13 -3.17 -0.07
CA TYR A 221 10.70 -3.44 0.10
C TYR A 221 10.10 -4.08 -1.15
N ARG A 222 10.44 -3.57 -2.34
CA ARG A 222 9.92 -4.05 -3.61
C ARG A 222 10.35 -5.50 -3.87
N GLU A 223 11.64 -5.77 -3.74
CA GLU A 223 12.24 -7.06 -4.04
C GLU A 223 11.78 -8.15 -3.07
N HIS A 224 11.82 -7.87 -1.76
CA HIS A 224 11.62 -8.91 -0.75
C HIS A 224 10.21 -9.00 -0.19
N LEU A 225 9.34 -8.02 -0.45
CA LEU A 225 7.97 -8.04 0.05
C LEU A 225 6.92 -7.74 -1.02
N GLU A 226 7.04 -6.64 -1.77
CA GLU A 226 6.01 -6.24 -2.74
C GLU A 226 5.81 -7.29 -3.84
N ILE A 227 6.89 -7.71 -4.51
CA ILE A 227 6.80 -8.70 -5.59
C ILE A 227 6.20 -10.02 -5.09
N PRO A 228 6.71 -10.64 -4.00
CA PRO A 228 6.09 -11.84 -3.42
C PRO A 228 4.63 -11.65 -3.00
N LEU A 229 4.27 -10.48 -2.46
CA LEU A 229 2.89 -10.15 -2.07
C LEU A 229 1.96 -10.12 -3.28
N LEU A 230 2.39 -9.49 -4.38
CA LEU A 230 1.59 -9.41 -5.61
C LEU A 230 1.34 -10.79 -6.20
N GLU A 231 2.37 -11.63 -6.26
CA GLU A 231 2.29 -13.02 -6.76
C GLU A 231 1.39 -13.89 -5.88
N ASP A 232 1.54 -13.80 -4.56
CA ASP A 232 0.72 -14.54 -3.61
C ASP A 232 -0.75 -14.11 -3.65
N THR A 233 -0.99 -12.80 -3.78
CA THR A 233 -2.35 -12.23 -3.91
C THR A 233 -3.05 -12.68 -5.18
N GLU A 234 -2.36 -12.64 -6.31
CA GLU A 234 -2.88 -13.12 -7.60
C GLU A 234 -3.27 -14.60 -7.48
N ARG A 235 -2.37 -15.45 -6.96
CA ARG A 235 -2.63 -16.87 -6.75
C ARG A 235 -3.79 -17.13 -5.80
N TYR A 236 -3.87 -16.41 -4.69
CA TYR A 236 -4.94 -16.55 -3.70
C TYR A 236 -6.30 -16.25 -4.32
N TYR A 237 -6.45 -15.09 -4.98
CA TYR A 237 -7.72 -14.69 -5.56
C TYR A 237 -8.10 -15.50 -6.81
N GLU A 238 -7.13 -16.05 -7.55
CA GLU A 238 -7.43 -16.98 -8.65
C GLU A 238 -8.08 -18.26 -8.13
N GLN A 239 -7.61 -18.78 -7.00
CA GLN A 239 -8.19 -19.97 -6.37
C GLN A 239 -9.54 -19.67 -5.72
N GLU A 240 -9.61 -18.58 -4.94
CA GLU A 240 -10.84 -18.20 -4.23
C GLU A 240 -11.97 -17.89 -5.23
N SER A 241 -11.70 -17.10 -6.27
CA SER A 241 -12.73 -16.70 -7.23
C SER A 241 -13.30 -17.89 -8.00
N LYS A 242 -12.44 -18.81 -8.47
CA LYS A 242 -12.86 -20.02 -9.18
C LYS A 242 -13.67 -20.95 -8.29
N ALA A 243 -13.22 -21.18 -7.05
CA ALA A 243 -13.94 -22.02 -6.10
C ALA A 243 -15.31 -21.39 -5.75
N PHE A 244 -15.34 -20.09 -5.50
CA PHE A 244 -16.59 -19.40 -5.14
C PHE A 244 -17.61 -19.42 -6.28
N LEU A 245 -17.19 -19.14 -7.52
CA LEU A 245 -18.07 -19.17 -8.71
C LEU A 245 -18.59 -20.58 -9.04
N ALA A 246 -17.89 -21.64 -8.64
CA ALA A 246 -18.36 -23.01 -8.85
C ALA A 246 -19.58 -23.36 -7.97
N GLU A 247 -19.75 -22.67 -6.85
CA GLU A 247 -20.75 -22.99 -5.82
C GLU A 247 -21.81 -21.91 -5.62
N ASN A 248 -21.58 -20.69 -6.12
CA ASN A 248 -22.40 -19.52 -5.82
C ASN A 248 -22.87 -18.79 -7.09
N SER A 249 -23.89 -17.94 -6.94
CA SER A 249 -24.41 -17.16 -8.06
C SER A 249 -23.50 -15.99 -8.43
N ILE A 250 -23.65 -15.47 -9.64
CA ILE A 250 -22.95 -14.26 -10.07
C ILE A 250 -23.30 -13.03 -9.20
N SER A 251 -24.53 -12.95 -8.65
CA SER A 251 -24.94 -11.89 -7.73
C SER A 251 -24.14 -11.93 -6.42
N ASP A 252 -23.94 -13.12 -5.87
CA ASP A 252 -23.11 -13.32 -4.67
C ASP A 252 -21.64 -13.01 -4.98
N TYR A 253 -21.17 -13.39 -6.17
CA TYR A 253 -19.81 -13.11 -6.60
C TYR A 253 -19.53 -11.61 -6.74
N LEU A 254 -20.45 -10.82 -7.30
CA LEU A 254 -20.28 -9.36 -7.43
C LEU A 254 -20.10 -8.70 -6.05
N LYS A 255 -20.89 -9.11 -5.05
CA LYS A 255 -20.74 -8.62 -3.67
C LYS A 255 -19.38 -9.00 -3.10
N LYS A 256 -18.99 -10.27 -3.24
CA LYS A 256 -17.71 -10.75 -2.74
C LYS A 256 -16.51 -10.07 -3.41
N ALA A 257 -16.56 -9.84 -4.72
CA ALA A 257 -15.49 -9.14 -5.45
C ALA A 257 -15.35 -7.68 -5.00
N GLU A 258 -16.47 -6.98 -4.80
CA GLU A 258 -16.50 -5.63 -4.24
C GLU A 258 -15.88 -5.58 -2.83
N GLU A 259 -16.29 -6.49 -1.95
CA GLU A 259 -15.76 -6.61 -0.59
C GLU A 259 -14.24 -6.88 -0.60
N ARG A 260 -13.78 -7.86 -1.41
CA ARG A 260 -12.36 -8.20 -1.50
C ARG A 260 -11.48 -7.05 -1.99
N LEU A 261 -11.95 -6.29 -2.98
CA LEU A 261 -11.23 -5.10 -3.45
C LEU A 261 -11.10 -4.05 -2.35
N GLN A 262 -12.19 -3.77 -1.63
CA GLN A 262 -12.17 -2.81 -0.52
C GLN A 262 -11.23 -3.29 0.60
N GLU A 263 -11.24 -4.57 0.94
CA GLU A 263 -10.34 -5.10 1.95
C GLU A 263 -8.87 -4.95 1.55
N GLU A 264 -8.49 -5.17 0.28
CA GLU A 264 -7.10 -4.95 -0.17
C GLU A 264 -6.72 -3.47 -0.18
N GLU A 265 -7.64 -2.57 -0.54
CA GLU A 265 -7.42 -1.12 -0.42
C GLU A 265 -7.16 -0.72 1.04
N ASP A 266 -7.98 -1.22 1.97
CA ASP A 266 -7.82 -1.01 3.41
C ASP A 266 -6.49 -1.58 3.93
N ARG A 267 -6.07 -2.77 3.47
CA ARG A 267 -4.79 -3.38 3.86
C ARG A 267 -3.61 -2.49 3.49
N VAL A 268 -3.66 -1.86 2.32
CA VAL A 268 -2.62 -0.92 1.90
C VAL A 268 -2.54 0.28 2.84
N ASP A 269 -3.68 0.88 3.18
CA ASP A 269 -3.71 2.05 4.07
C ASP A 269 -3.24 1.75 5.50
N ARG A 270 -3.51 0.53 5.99
CA ARG A 270 -3.22 0.18 7.38
C ARG A 270 -1.75 -0.14 7.60
N TYR A 271 -1.12 -0.93 6.73
CA TYR A 271 0.21 -1.46 7.04
C TYR A 271 1.15 -1.71 5.85
N LEU A 272 0.76 -1.44 4.60
CA LEU A 272 1.68 -1.52 3.45
C LEU A 272 2.20 -0.15 3.02
N ASN A 273 3.14 -0.13 2.08
CA ASN A 273 3.57 1.12 1.47
C ASN A 273 2.51 1.61 0.46
N ALA A 274 2.23 2.91 0.46
CA ALA A 274 1.23 3.52 -0.43
C ALA A 274 1.54 3.32 -1.94
N GLU A 275 2.82 3.17 -2.32
CA GLU A 275 3.19 2.91 -3.72
C GLU A 275 2.70 1.54 -4.22
N THR A 276 2.43 0.59 -3.32
CA THR A 276 1.93 -0.74 -3.65
C THR A 276 0.48 -0.73 -4.11
N ARG A 277 -0.30 0.29 -3.74
CA ARG A 277 -1.73 0.39 -4.06
C ARG A 277 -2.02 0.10 -5.53
N LYS A 278 -1.33 0.80 -6.43
CA LYS A 278 -1.61 0.69 -7.87
C LYS A 278 -1.37 -0.71 -8.40
N GLN A 279 -0.29 -1.35 -7.98
CA GLN A 279 0.08 -2.69 -8.47
C GLN A 279 -0.81 -3.77 -7.86
N LEU A 280 -1.07 -3.69 -6.55
CA LEU A 280 -1.90 -4.66 -5.83
C LEU A 280 -3.35 -4.64 -6.29
N ILE A 281 -3.95 -3.44 -6.36
CA ILE A 281 -5.33 -3.31 -6.82
C ILE A 281 -5.44 -3.69 -8.30
N GLY A 282 -4.48 -3.31 -9.14
CA GLY A 282 -4.46 -3.74 -10.54
C GLY A 282 -4.40 -5.27 -10.71
N LYS A 283 -3.67 -5.98 -9.84
CA LYS A 283 -3.67 -7.46 -9.80
C LYS A 283 -5.03 -8.02 -9.37
N CYS A 284 -5.65 -7.43 -8.36
CA CYS A 284 -6.97 -7.83 -7.91
C CYS A 284 -8.04 -7.58 -8.99
N GLU A 285 -8.02 -6.43 -9.66
CA GLU A 285 -8.92 -6.11 -10.79
C GLU A 285 -8.72 -7.09 -11.95
N HIS A 286 -7.49 -7.48 -12.25
CA HIS A 286 -7.21 -8.50 -13.26
C HIS A 286 -7.87 -9.84 -12.91
N VAL A 287 -7.63 -10.34 -11.70
CA VAL A 287 -8.06 -11.69 -11.29
C VAL A 287 -9.55 -11.75 -10.95
N LEU A 288 -10.06 -10.78 -10.20
CA LEU A 288 -11.45 -10.78 -9.70
C LEU A 288 -12.45 -10.26 -10.74
N ILE A 289 -12.03 -9.36 -11.63
CA ILE A 289 -12.94 -8.72 -12.59
C ILE A 289 -12.64 -9.21 -14.01
N ARG A 290 -11.44 -8.93 -14.52
CA ARG A 290 -11.13 -9.15 -15.95
C ARG A 290 -11.23 -10.62 -16.36
N GLN A 291 -10.70 -11.54 -15.55
CA GLN A 291 -10.76 -12.99 -15.84
C GLN A 291 -12.20 -13.56 -15.84
N HIS A 292 -13.13 -12.91 -15.15
CA HIS A 292 -14.53 -13.37 -15.00
C HIS A 292 -15.54 -12.45 -15.69
N ALA A 293 -15.07 -11.50 -16.51
CA ALA A 293 -15.92 -10.49 -17.15
C ALA A 293 -16.99 -11.12 -18.06
N GLU A 294 -16.67 -12.20 -18.77
CA GLU A 294 -17.62 -12.90 -19.65
C GLU A 294 -18.84 -13.41 -18.88
N LEU A 295 -18.66 -13.98 -17.69
CA LEU A 295 -19.75 -14.48 -16.85
C LEU A 295 -20.64 -13.33 -16.32
N MET A 296 -20.03 -12.21 -15.94
CA MET A 296 -20.76 -11.00 -15.52
C MET A 296 -21.61 -10.49 -16.68
N TRP A 297 -20.98 -10.36 -17.86
CA TRP A 297 -21.63 -9.93 -19.08
C TRP A 297 -22.83 -10.82 -19.41
N GLU A 298 -22.69 -12.15 -19.43
CA GLU A 298 -23.79 -13.08 -19.72
C GLU A 298 -24.99 -12.93 -18.78
N SER A 299 -24.72 -12.62 -17.52
CA SER A 299 -25.74 -12.45 -16.48
C SER A 299 -26.47 -11.10 -16.54
N PHE A 300 -25.91 -10.13 -17.27
CA PHE A 300 -26.44 -8.77 -17.35
C PHE A 300 -27.88 -8.71 -17.86
N GLN A 301 -28.24 -9.53 -18.86
CA GLN A 301 -29.60 -9.53 -19.41
C GLN A 301 -30.61 -9.98 -18.35
N THR A 302 -30.27 -11.00 -17.58
CA THR A 302 -31.10 -11.50 -16.48
C THR A 302 -31.31 -10.44 -15.40
N PHE A 303 -30.31 -9.60 -15.13
CA PHE A 303 -30.44 -8.51 -14.16
C PHE A 303 -31.33 -7.38 -14.68
N LEU A 304 -31.23 -7.03 -15.96
CA LEU A 304 -32.15 -6.07 -16.59
C LEU A 304 -33.60 -6.57 -16.59
N ASP A 305 -33.82 -7.83 -17.00
CA ASP A 305 -35.17 -8.38 -17.16
C ASP A 305 -35.91 -8.54 -15.81
N ASN A 306 -35.17 -8.67 -14.70
CA ASN A 306 -35.72 -8.82 -13.35
C ASN A 306 -35.58 -7.54 -12.49
N ASP A 307 -35.26 -6.39 -13.10
CA ASP A 307 -35.10 -5.09 -12.41
C ASP A 307 -34.18 -5.20 -11.15
N ARG A 308 -33.05 -5.93 -11.28
CA ARG A 308 -32.08 -6.18 -10.20
C ARG A 308 -31.08 -5.02 -10.08
N ASP A 309 -31.58 -3.85 -9.70
CA ASP A 309 -30.81 -2.59 -9.70
C ASP A 309 -29.50 -2.65 -8.92
N GLU A 310 -29.50 -3.22 -7.71
CA GLU A 310 -28.27 -3.29 -6.90
C GLU A 310 -27.18 -4.17 -7.53
N ASP A 311 -27.55 -5.23 -8.24
CA ASP A 311 -26.59 -6.08 -8.94
C ASP A 311 -26.07 -5.39 -10.20
N LEU A 312 -26.92 -4.63 -10.90
CA LEU A 312 -26.53 -3.80 -12.03
C LEU A 312 -25.53 -2.71 -11.60
N GLN A 313 -25.77 -2.06 -10.46
CA GLN A 313 -24.86 -1.08 -9.86
C GLN A 313 -23.49 -1.69 -9.56
N ARG A 314 -23.46 -2.83 -8.85
CA ARG A 314 -22.19 -3.51 -8.54
C ARG A 314 -21.47 -3.98 -9.79
N MET A 315 -22.20 -4.54 -10.75
CA MET A 315 -21.63 -4.97 -12.03
C MET A 315 -21.02 -3.80 -12.79
N TYR A 316 -21.70 -2.65 -12.83
CA TYR A 316 -21.17 -1.42 -13.42
C TYR A 316 -19.93 -0.91 -12.70
N ALA A 317 -19.98 -0.81 -11.36
CA ALA A 317 -18.87 -0.32 -10.54
C ALA A 317 -17.61 -1.19 -10.66
N LEU A 318 -17.77 -2.51 -10.81
CA LEU A 318 -16.66 -3.43 -11.04
C LEU A 318 -16.14 -3.33 -12.49
N LEU A 319 -17.02 -3.45 -13.49
CA LEU A 319 -16.58 -3.45 -14.90
C LEU A 319 -16.09 -2.08 -15.38
N SER A 320 -16.42 -0.97 -14.72
CA SER A 320 -15.86 0.35 -15.01
C SER A 320 -14.38 0.48 -14.65
N ARG A 321 -13.87 -0.38 -13.76
CA ARG A 321 -12.45 -0.42 -13.36
C ARG A 321 -11.53 -0.95 -14.46
N ILE A 322 -12.07 -1.70 -15.44
CA ILE A 322 -11.28 -2.23 -16.56
C ILE A 322 -11.65 -1.53 -17.89
N PRO A 323 -10.66 -1.18 -18.74
CA PRO A 323 -10.91 -0.39 -19.95
C PRO A 323 -11.95 -0.99 -20.92
N GLU A 324 -11.96 -2.31 -21.06
CA GLU A 324 -12.85 -3.05 -21.95
C GLU A 324 -14.18 -3.50 -21.31
N GLY A 325 -14.42 -3.20 -20.04
CA GLY A 325 -15.52 -3.80 -19.27
C GLY A 325 -16.92 -3.30 -19.64
N LEU A 326 -17.06 -2.02 -19.96
CA LEU A 326 -18.37 -1.38 -20.15
C LEU A 326 -18.94 -1.52 -21.56
N GLU A 327 -18.09 -1.70 -22.59
CA GLU A 327 -18.55 -1.72 -23.98
C GLU A 327 -19.53 -2.88 -24.28
N PRO A 328 -19.31 -4.12 -23.80
CA PRO A 328 -20.29 -5.20 -23.95
C PRO A 328 -21.62 -4.91 -23.24
N LEU A 329 -21.59 -4.28 -22.06
CA LEU A 329 -22.80 -3.90 -21.33
C LEU A 329 -23.64 -2.88 -22.10
N ARG A 330 -22.99 -1.83 -22.63
CA ARG A 330 -23.64 -0.80 -23.44
C ARG A 330 -24.35 -1.39 -24.66
N LYS A 331 -23.72 -2.34 -25.36
CA LYS A 331 -24.32 -3.06 -26.50
C LYS A 331 -25.56 -3.85 -26.08
N ARG A 332 -25.45 -4.67 -25.03
CA ARG A 332 -26.59 -5.46 -24.53
C ARG A 332 -27.72 -4.58 -24.03
N PHE A 333 -27.40 -3.47 -23.35
CA PHE A 333 -28.40 -2.50 -22.91
C PHE A 333 -29.13 -1.87 -24.11
N ALA A 334 -28.40 -1.45 -25.15
CA ALA A 334 -29.01 -0.92 -26.36
C ALA A 334 -29.96 -1.94 -27.04
N GLU A 335 -29.58 -3.22 -27.05
CA GLU A 335 -30.43 -4.31 -27.58
C GLU A 335 -31.68 -4.55 -26.71
N HIS A 336 -31.53 -4.53 -25.39
CA HIS A 336 -32.64 -4.62 -24.44
C HIS A 336 -33.66 -3.49 -24.67
N VAL A 337 -33.19 -2.24 -24.76
CA VAL A 337 -34.04 -1.07 -25.04
C VAL A 337 -34.76 -1.22 -26.39
N LYS A 338 -34.05 -1.66 -27.44
CA LYS A 338 -34.67 -1.90 -28.77
C LYS A 338 -35.76 -2.97 -28.70
N LYS A 339 -35.52 -4.05 -27.96
CA LYS A 339 -36.48 -5.14 -27.79
C LYS A 339 -37.70 -4.68 -27.00
N ALA A 340 -37.49 -3.99 -25.87
CA ALA A 340 -38.55 -3.43 -25.05
C ALA A 340 -39.44 -2.44 -25.86
N GLY A 341 -38.82 -1.53 -26.62
CA GLY A 341 -39.54 -0.59 -27.48
C GLY A 341 -40.38 -1.29 -28.56
N ARG A 342 -39.83 -2.33 -29.21
CA ARG A 342 -40.58 -3.12 -30.22
C ARG A 342 -41.77 -3.86 -29.63
N ILE A 343 -41.60 -4.47 -28.45
CA ILE A 343 -42.68 -5.19 -27.75
C ILE A 343 -43.79 -4.21 -27.36
N ALA A 344 -43.43 -3.08 -26.75
CA ALA A 344 -44.39 -2.09 -26.29
C ALA A 344 -45.24 -1.54 -27.46
N VAL A 345 -44.60 -1.27 -28.61
CA VAL A 345 -45.30 -0.85 -29.83
C VAL A 345 -46.15 -1.97 -30.43
N SER A 346 -45.66 -3.20 -30.46
CA SER A 346 -46.44 -4.34 -30.98
C SER A 346 -47.70 -4.60 -30.17
N ASN A 347 -47.63 -4.46 -28.84
CA ASN A 347 -48.79 -4.62 -27.96
C ASN A 347 -49.85 -3.54 -28.26
N LEU A 348 -49.42 -2.29 -28.46
CA LEU A 348 -50.32 -1.20 -28.86
C LEU A 348 -51.04 -1.51 -30.19
N VAL A 349 -50.34 -2.06 -31.18
CA VAL A 349 -50.93 -2.40 -32.49
C VAL A 349 -51.86 -3.61 -32.42
N GLY A 350 -51.54 -4.59 -31.57
CA GLY A 350 -52.34 -5.81 -31.37
C GLY A 350 -53.66 -5.59 -30.65
N GLU A 351 -53.78 -4.53 -29.85
CA GLU A 351 -55.00 -4.17 -29.11
C GLU A 351 -56.11 -3.53 -29.97
N GLY A 352 -55.93 -3.46 -31.29
CA GLY A 352 -56.99 -3.05 -32.21
C GLY A 352 -57.41 -1.59 -32.03
N VAL A 353 -56.46 -0.67 -32.09
CA VAL A 353 -56.74 0.77 -32.01
C VAL A 353 -57.38 1.26 -33.32
N ASP A 354 -58.65 0.92 -33.54
CA ASP A 354 -59.53 1.42 -34.61
C ASP A 354 -60.17 2.78 -34.24
N GLY A 355 -59.40 3.63 -33.55
CA GLY A 355 -59.82 4.95 -33.08
C GLY A 355 -59.27 6.09 -33.94
N ALA A 356 -59.95 7.25 -33.90
CA ALA A 356 -59.55 8.47 -34.61
C ALA A 356 -58.04 8.74 -34.51
N ASP A 357 -57.41 9.07 -35.64
CA ASP A 357 -55.95 9.17 -35.83
C ASP A 357 -55.18 9.90 -34.70
N GLY A 358 -55.80 10.86 -34.00
CA GLY A 358 -55.20 11.59 -32.88
C GLY A 358 -55.06 10.79 -31.57
N LEU A 359 -56.00 9.91 -31.24
CA LEU A 359 -55.94 9.09 -30.01
C LEU A 359 -54.88 7.99 -30.13
N VAL A 360 -54.73 7.42 -31.32
CA VAL A 360 -53.68 6.43 -31.65
C VAL A 360 -52.29 7.07 -31.51
N LEU A 361 -52.14 8.32 -31.97
CA LEU A 361 -50.88 9.07 -31.87
C LEU A 361 -50.49 9.32 -30.42
N GLN A 362 -51.44 9.78 -29.59
CA GLN A 362 -51.17 10.09 -28.20
C GLN A 362 -50.80 8.83 -27.41
N ALA A 363 -51.48 7.71 -27.65
CA ALA A 363 -51.13 6.42 -27.05
C ALA A 363 -49.73 5.95 -27.47
N TYR A 364 -49.37 6.13 -28.75
CA TYR A 364 -48.03 5.81 -29.25
C TYR A 364 -46.94 6.68 -28.62
N MET A 365 -47.14 8.01 -28.53
CA MET A 365 -46.20 8.93 -27.89
C MET A 365 -46.00 8.62 -26.41
N ASN A 366 -47.08 8.27 -25.69
CA ASN A 366 -47.00 7.90 -24.28
C ASN A 366 -46.17 6.62 -24.10
N VAL A 367 -46.41 5.57 -24.90
CA VAL A 367 -45.63 4.32 -24.82
C VAL A 367 -44.14 4.57 -25.11
N LEU A 368 -43.81 5.39 -26.10
CA LEU A 368 -42.41 5.76 -26.39
C LEU A 368 -41.77 6.53 -25.22
N SER A 369 -42.52 7.47 -24.64
CA SER A 369 -42.09 8.25 -23.48
C SER A 369 -41.83 7.33 -22.28
N ASP A 370 -42.73 6.40 -22.00
CA ASP A 370 -42.62 5.47 -20.87
C ASP A 370 -41.41 4.55 -21.00
N VAL A 371 -41.17 4.00 -22.20
CA VAL A 371 -39.97 3.18 -22.47
C VAL A 371 -38.71 4.00 -22.28
N HIS A 372 -38.66 5.23 -22.80
CA HIS A 372 -37.50 6.09 -22.64
C HIS A 372 -37.27 6.47 -21.17
N LEU A 373 -38.33 6.86 -20.45
CA LEU A 373 -38.28 7.25 -19.04
C LEU A 373 -37.79 6.10 -18.16
N LYS A 374 -38.36 4.88 -18.29
CA LYS A 374 -37.92 3.71 -17.51
C LYS A 374 -36.43 3.42 -17.72
N ASN A 375 -35.98 3.42 -18.98
CA ASN A 375 -34.59 3.11 -19.29
C ASN A 375 -33.64 4.26 -18.91
N SER A 376 -34.08 5.52 -19.01
CA SER A 376 -33.31 6.68 -18.53
C SER A 376 -33.13 6.65 -17.01
N GLU A 377 -34.18 6.29 -16.26
CA GLU A 377 -34.10 6.08 -14.82
C GLU A 377 -33.12 4.95 -14.48
N THR A 378 -33.15 3.85 -15.24
CA THR A 378 -32.19 2.75 -15.09
C THR A 378 -30.76 3.22 -15.31
N VAL A 379 -30.49 4.01 -16.36
CA VAL A 379 -29.15 4.57 -16.61
C VAL A 379 -28.70 5.50 -15.48
N SER A 380 -29.60 6.35 -14.99
CA SER A 380 -29.28 7.27 -13.92
C SER A 380 -29.02 6.55 -12.59
N ARG A 381 -29.81 5.53 -12.26
CA ARG A 381 -29.72 4.82 -10.98
C ARG A 381 -28.66 3.72 -10.97
N CYS A 382 -28.50 2.98 -12.06
CA CYS A 382 -27.65 1.80 -12.10
C CYS A 382 -26.28 2.03 -12.73
N PHE A 383 -26.16 3.02 -13.62
CA PHE A 383 -24.94 3.26 -14.40
C PHE A 383 -24.38 4.67 -14.18
N GLU A 384 -24.75 5.32 -13.07
CA GLU A 384 -24.28 6.65 -12.64
C GLU A 384 -24.44 7.75 -13.70
N GLY A 385 -25.37 7.60 -14.65
CA GLY A 385 -25.52 8.54 -15.76
C GLY A 385 -24.36 8.49 -16.78
N ASP A 386 -23.64 7.38 -16.88
CA ASP A 386 -22.53 7.18 -17.83
C ASP A 386 -22.92 7.60 -19.25
N ALA A 387 -22.14 8.51 -19.82
CA ALA A 387 -22.43 9.10 -21.13
C ALA A 387 -22.52 8.05 -22.26
N GLY A 388 -21.81 6.93 -22.13
CA GLY A 388 -21.88 5.85 -23.11
C GLY A 388 -23.19 5.05 -23.03
N PHE A 389 -23.73 4.83 -21.84
CA PHE A 389 -25.06 4.25 -21.65
C PHE A 389 -26.17 5.21 -22.11
N VAL A 390 -26.05 6.52 -21.83
CA VAL A 390 -26.98 7.54 -22.36
C VAL A 390 -26.97 7.55 -23.89
N ALA A 391 -25.80 7.59 -24.52
CA ALA A 391 -25.69 7.54 -25.97
C ALA A 391 -26.27 6.23 -26.57
N SER A 392 -26.12 5.12 -25.84
CA SER A 392 -26.68 3.81 -26.22
C SER A 392 -28.20 3.80 -26.14
N LEU A 393 -28.79 4.40 -25.11
CA LEU A 393 -30.23 4.62 -24.97
C LEU A 393 -30.77 5.45 -26.14
N ASP A 394 -30.18 6.61 -26.39
CA ASP A 394 -30.62 7.52 -27.45
C ASP A 394 -30.57 6.86 -28.83
N LYS A 395 -29.49 6.14 -29.11
CA LYS A 395 -29.33 5.41 -30.37
C LYS A 395 -30.34 4.28 -30.47
N ALA A 396 -30.56 3.51 -29.41
CA ALA A 396 -31.57 2.46 -29.38
C ALA A 396 -32.97 2.99 -29.66
N CYS A 397 -33.36 4.10 -28.99
CA CYS A 397 -34.62 4.80 -29.20
C CYS A 397 -34.82 5.24 -30.64
N ARG A 398 -33.83 5.92 -31.23
CA ARG A 398 -33.89 6.31 -32.65
C ARG A 398 -34.06 5.10 -33.56
N ASP A 399 -33.28 4.05 -33.33
CA ASP A 399 -33.28 2.86 -34.18
C ASP A 399 -34.63 2.13 -34.17
N PHE A 400 -35.26 1.93 -33.00
CA PHE A 400 -36.54 1.23 -32.96
C PHE A 400 -37.71 2.10 -33.43
N VAL A 401 -37.70 3.42 -33.17
CA VAL A 401 -38.69 4.37 -33.73
C VAL A 401 -38.65 4.36 -35.26
N ASN A 402 -37.45 4.34 -35.84
CA ASN A 402 -37.25 4.26 -37.29
C ASN A 402 -37.63 2.87 -37.87
N ALA A 403 -37.39 1.79 -37.12
CA ALA A 403 -37.67 0.42 -37.56
C ALA A 403 -39.17 0.08 -37.66
N ILE A 404 -40.04 0.89 -37.06
CA ILE A 404 -41.50 0.69 -37.07
C ILE A 404 -42.15 1.03 -38.43
N GLY A 405 -41.36 1.50 -39.41
CA GLY A 405 -41.76 1.51 -40.82
C GLY A 405 -42.97 2.41 -41.10
N PRO A 406 -43.83 2.16 -42.12
CA PRO A 406 -44.81 3.13 -42.64
C PRO A 406 -45.82 3.71 -41.62
N SER A 407 -45.99 3.09 -40.45
CA SER A 407 -46.70 3.64 -39.29
C SER A 407 -45.99 4.86 -38.70
N THR A 408 -44.65 4.91 -38.74
CA THR A 408 -43.81 6.06 -38.39
C THR A 408 -43.98 7.22 -39.37
N ILE A 409 -44.26 6.97 -40.67
CA ILE A 409 -44.59 8.04 -41.63
C ILE A 409 -45.96 8.65 -41.29
N LYS A 410 -46.95 7.82 -40.96
CA LYS A 410 -48.24 8.30 -40.44
C LYS A 410 -48.09 9.02 -39.10
N ALA A 411 -47.32 8.49 -38.16
CA ALA A 411 -47.05 9.10 -36.86
C ALA A 411 -46.26 10.41 -36.98
N ILE A 412 -45.25 10.51 -37.84
CA ILE A 412 -44.52 11.75 -38.12
C ILE A 412 -45.44 12.78 -38.80
N GLN A 413 -46.27 12.37 -39.76
CA GLN A 413 -47.28 13.24 -40.37
C GLN A 413 -48.34 13.69 -39.36
N LEU A 414 -48.68 12.84 -38.38
CA LEU A 414 -49.61 13.13 -37.30
C LEU A 414 -49.00 14.02 -36.22
N VAL A 415 -47.74 13.82 -35.82
CA VAL A 415 -46.99 14.73 -34.94
C VAL A 415 -46.82 16.10 -35.61
N ALA A 416 -46.50 16.13 -36.91
CA ALA A 416 -46.43 17.39 -37.66
C ALA A 416 -47.79 18.09 -37.74
N ARG A 417 -48.90 17.35 -37.94
CA ARG A 417 -50.26 17.92 -37.90
C ARG A 417 -50.66 18.41 -36.50
N TYR A 418 -50.29 17.68 -35.45
CA TYR A 418 -50.58 18.05 -34.06
C TYR A 418 -49.77 19.29 -33.64
N ALA A 419 -48.47 19.33 -33.95
CA ALA A 419 -47.64 20.52 -33.72
C ALA A 419 -48.19 21.76 -34.47
N ASN A 420 -48.60 21.59 -35.73
CA ASN A 420 -49.23 22.67 -36.51
C ASN A 420 -50.59 23.12 -35.95
N SER A 421 -51.31 22.26 -35.21
CA SER A 421 -52.59 22.65 -34.58
C SER A 421 -52.42 23.55 -33.35
N PHE A 422 -51.25 23.53 -32.70
CA PHE A 422 -50.90 24.46 -31.63
C PHE A 422 -50.33 25.80 -32.15
N GLU A 423 -49.93 25.88 -33.42
CA GLU A 423 -49.47 27.13 -34.05
C GLU A 423 -50.63 27.96 -34.66
N GLN A 424 -51.87 27.45 -34.64
CA GLN A 424 -53.06 28.11 -35.21
C GLN A 424 -54.05 28.65 -34.17
N GLU A 425 -53.77 28.52 -32.87
CA GLU A 425 -54.39 29.32 -31.80
C GLU A 425 -53.46 30.48 -31.42
#